data_AF-A0A4S0JAZ6-F1
#
_entry.id   AF-A0A4S0JAZ6-F1
#
_cell.length_a   1.000
_cell.length_b   1.000
_cell.length_c   1.000
_cell.angle_alpha   90.00
_cell.angle_beta   90.00
_cell.angle_gamma   90.00
#
_symmetry.space_group_name_H-M   'P 1'
#
loop_
_entity.id
_entity.type
_entity.pdbx_description
1 polymer ?
#
loop_
_entity_poly.entity_id
_entity_poly.type
_entity_poly.pdbx_seq_one_letter_code
_entity_poly.pdbx_strand_id
1 'polypeptide(L)'
;ADTGAGLIVGHHAHVVQPVERVGDSLVAYGLGDFLGTALARLPWPARIGSIFVVDLSADPATRGAIAAYRMHFFMRLRAGSHERLAAAEALDGVLKQRFAARLEAIFPISGN
;
A
#
# COMPACT_ATOMS: atom_id res chain seq x y z
N ALA A 1 -26.18 -13.44 -6.33
CA ALA A 1 -25.05 -12.72 -5.73
C ALA A 1 -24.67 -13.48 -4.47
N ASP A 2 -23.57 -14.24 -4.50
CA ASP A 2 -22.99 -14.74 -3.25
C ASP A 2 -22.55 -13.53 -2.44
N THR A 3 -22.92 -13.50 -1.17
CA THR A 3 -22.87 -12.36 -0.25
C THR A 3 -21.45 -12.03 0.25
N GLY A 4 -20.47 -11.97 -0.65
CA GLY A 4 -19.06 -11.68 -0.35
C GLY A 4 -18.69 -10.20 -0.49
N ALA A 5 -17.52 -9.83 0.03
CA ALA A 5 -16.96 -8.48 -0.14
C ALA A 5 -16.00 -8.45 -1.34
N GLY A 6 -16.26 -7.62 -2.36
CA GLY A 6 -15.39 -7.51 -3.54
C GLY A 6 -14.04 -6.84 -3.26
N LEU A 7 -13.93 -6.08 -2.17
CA LEU A 7 -12.71 -5.41 -1.71
C LEU A 7 -12.53 -5.62 -0.20
N ILE A 8 -11.37 -6.12 0.20
CA ILE A 8 -10.98 -6.28 1.61
C ILE A 8 -9.69 -5.50 1.84
N VAL A 9 -9.70 -4.60 2.83
CA VAL A 9 -8.52 -3.81 3.22
C VAL A 9 -8.21 -4.07 4.68
N GLY A 10 -7.09 -4.73 4.95
CA GLY A 10 -6.61 -5.02 6.30
C GLY A 10 -6.02 -3.79 6.99
N HIS A 11 -6.24 -3.66 8.30
CA HIS A 11 -5.91 -2.43 9.05
C HIS A 11 -4.85 -2.59 10.16
N HIS A 12 -4.45 -3.79 10.54
CA HIS A 12 -3.58 -4.00 11.71
C HIS A 12 -2.08 -4.01 11.39
N ALA A 13 -1.70 -4.37 10.17
CA ALA A 13 -0.31 -4.43 9.79
C ALA A 13 0.29 -3.01 9.67
N HIS A 14 1.23 -2.68 10.55
CA HIS A 14 2.02 -1.43 10.50
C HIS A 14 3.04 -1.39 9.34
N VAL A 15 3.01 -2.40 8.46
CA VAL A 15 3.89 -2.52 7.30
C VAL A 15 3.02 -2.79 6.07
N VAL A 16 3.50 -2.32 4.92
CA VAL A 16 2.92 -2.70 3.64
C VAL A 16 3.04 -4.21 3.45
N GLN A 17 1.95 -4.83 2.99
CA GLN A 17 1.85 -6.24 2.64
C GLN A 17 1.33 -6.40 1.20
N PRO A 18 1.38 -7.62 0.64
CA PRO A 18 0.93 -7.86 -0.73
C PRO A 18 -0.56 -7.51 -0.94
N VAL A 19 -0.89 -7.33 -2.22
CA VAL A 19 -2.26 -7.23 -2.71
C VAL A 19 -2.51 -8.45 -3.59
N GLU A 20 -3.58 -9.19 -3.34
CA GLU A 20 -3.88 -10.45 -4.00
C GLU A 20 -5.34 -10.51 -4.41
N ARG A 21 -5.63 -11.24 -5.50
CA ARG A 21 -6.99 -11.59 -5.88
C ARG A 21 -7.31 -13.00 -5.41
N VAL A 22 -8.29 -13.11 -4.53
CA VAL A 22 -8.77 -14.38 -3.96
C VAL A 22 -10.20 -14.58 -4.44
N GLY A 23 -10.39 -15.46 -5.42
CA GLY A 23 -11.66 -15.58 -6.14
C GLY A 23 -12.04 -14.26 -6.83
N ASP A 24 -13.23 -13.76 -6.53
CA ASP A 24 -13.73 -12.48 -7.04
C ASP A 24 -13.37 -11.28 -6.15
N SER A 25 -12.66 -11.50 -5.05
CA SER A 25 -12.30 -10.46 -4.09
C SER A 25 -10.87 -9.96 -4.30
N LEU A 26 -10.66 -8.65 -4.21
CA LEU A 26 -9.33 -8.07 -4.10
C LEU A 26 -9.00 -7.84 -2.62
N VAL A 27 -7.87 -8.36 -2.17
CA VAL A 27 -7.43 -8.31 -0.78
C VAL A 27 -6.13 -7.52 -0.68
N ALA A 28 -6.17 -6.37 -0.02
CA ALA A 28 -4.99 -5.64 0.41
C ALA A 28 -4.72 -5.96 1.89
N TYR A 29 -3.78 -6.87 2.17
CA TYR A 29 -3.58 -7.42 3.51
C TYR A 29 -3.11 -6.37 4.53
N GLY A 30 -2.40 -5.33 4.07
CA GLY A 30 -1.93 -4.24 4.93
C GLY A 30 -1.37 -3.08 4.13
N LEU A 31 -1.85 -1.87 4.39
CA LEU A 31 -1.40 -0.65 3.72
C LEU A 31 -0.21 0.03 4.42
N GLY A 32 0.19 -0.46 5.60
CA GLY A 32 1.14 0.21 6.49
C GLY A 32 0.56 1.45 7.15
N ASP A 33 1.37 2.11 7.98
CA ASP A 33 0.92 3.32 8.69
C ASP A 33 0.87 4.52 7.75
N PHE A 34 -0.31 5.13 7.59
CA PHE A 34 -0.43 6.43 6.92
C PHE A 34 0.21 7.55 7.74
N LEU A 35 -0.16 7.61 9.01
CA LEU A 35 0.47 8.39 10.07
C LEU A 35 0.57 7.48 11.28
N GLY A 36 1.60 7.65 12.12
CA GLY A 36 1.76 6.81 13.31
C GLY A 36 2.41 7.59 14.43
N THR A 37 1.73 7.67 15.56
CA THR A 37 2.19 8.39 16.76
C THR A 37 2.68 7.43 17.85
N ALA A 38 2.57 6.11 17.62
CA ALA A 38 2.88 5.09 18.62
C ALA A 38 4.35 5.11 19.07
N LEU A 39 5.26 5.50 18.20
CA LEU A 39 6.67 5.71 18.51
C LEU A 39 7.18 6.98 17.83
N ALA A 40 8.06 7.73 18.50
CA ALA A 40 8.71 8.92 17.93
C ALA A 40 9.55 8.61 16.67
N ARG A 41 9.96 7.35 16.51
CA ARG A 41 10.62 6.82 15.32
C ARG A 41 10.18 5.38 15.10
N LEU A 42 9.41 5.14 14.04
CA LEU A 42 9.10 3.78 13.64
C LEU A 42 10.35 3.07 13.11
N PRO A 43 10.58 1.80 13.49
CA PRO A 43 11.66 1.01 12.93
C PRO A 43 11.43 0.74 11.45
N TRP A 44 12.50 0.38 10.74
CA TRP A 44 12.35 -0.20 9.42
C TRP A 44 11.69 -1.59 9.51
N PRO A 45 10.75 -1.98 8.61
CA PRO A 45 10.25 -1.24 7.45
C PRO A 45 8.93 -0.46 7.69
N ALA A 46 8.46 -0.31 8.93
CA ALA A 46 7.19 0.36 9.28
C ALA A 46 7.11 1.87 8.93
N ARG A 47 8.19 2.43 8.35
CA ARG A 47 8.20 3.78 7.77
C ARG A 47 7.66 3.83 6.35
N ILE A 48 7.44 2.69 5.72
CA ILE A 48 6.82 2.59 4.39
C ILE A 48 5.31 2.45 4.58
N GLY A 49 4.56 3.32 3.92
CA GLY A 49 3.11 3.24 3.85
C GLY A 49 2.64 3.33 2.39
N SER A 50 1.33 3.18 2.21
CA SER A 50 0.71 3.25 0.90
C SER A 50 -0.67 3.91 0.93
N ILE A 51 -1.04 4.53 -0.18
CA ILE A 51 -2.42 4.92 -0.49
C ILE A 51 -2.93 3.96 -1.55
N PHE A 52 -4.08 3.35 -1.29
CA PHE A 52 -4.71 2.43 -2.21
C PHE A 52 -5.86 3.12 -2.93
N VAL A 53 -5.71 3.31 -4.24
CA VAL A 53 -6.74 3.91 -5.10
C VAL A 53 -7.38 2.79 -5.89
N VAL A 54 -8.72 2.71 -5.86
CA VAL A 54 -9.49 1.68 -6.53
C VAL A 54 -10.57 2.34 -7.38
N ASP A 55 -10.59 2.01 -8.67
CA ASP A 55 -11.61 2.46 -9.60
C ASP A 55 -12.74 1.43 -9.62
N LEU A 56 -13.95 1.87 -9.31
CA LEU A 56 -15.14 1.02 -9.29
C LEU A 56 -16.01 1.32 -10.51
N SER A 57 -16.49 0.26 -11.16
CA SER A 57 -17.39 0.41 -12.31
C SER A 57 -18.73 1.01 -11.89
N ALA A 58 -19.17 2.03 -12.64
CA ALA A 58 -20.50 2.62 -12.54
C ALA A 58 -21.47 2.11 -13.62
N ASP A 59 -20.97 1.35 -14.61
CA ASP A 59 -21.76 0.76 -15.68
C ASP A 59 -22.86 -0.15 -15.09
N PRO A 60 -24.14 -0.02 -15.49
CA PRO A 60 -25.21 -0.90 -15.04
C PRO A 60 -24.89 -2.40 -15.08
N ALA A 61 -24.13 -2.88 -16.08
CA ALA A 61 -23.80 -4.30 -16.23
C ALA A 61 -22.75 -4.82 -15.24
N THR A 62 -21.86 -3.95 -14.75
CA THR A 62 -20.72 -4.33 -13.89
C THR A 62 -20.63 -3.49 -12.62
N ARG A 63 -21.72 -2.81 -12.25
CA ARG A 63 -21.76 -1.84 -11.16
C ARG A 63 -21.17 -2.40 -9.86
N GLY A 64 -20.21 -1.67 -9.31
CA GLY A 64 -19.53 -2.03 -8.05
C GLY A 64 -18.36 -3.02 -8.23
N ALA A 65 -18.15 -3.58 -9.41
CA ALA A 65 -16.95 -4.35 -9.70
C ALA A 65 -15.71 -3.44 -9.73
N ILE A 66 -14.57 -3.99 -9.32
CA ILE A 66 -13.28 -3.30 -9.40
C ILE A 66 -12.82 -3.31 -10.86
N ALA A 67 -12.69 -2.12 -11.46
CA ALA A 67 -12.21 -1.94 -12.83
C ALA A 67 -10.69 -1.83 -12.90
N ALA A 68 -10.08 -1.13 -11.93
CA ALA A 68 -8.64 -0.98 -11.80
C ALA A 68 -8.27 -0.64 -10.36
N TYR A 69 -6.99 -0.77 -10.03
CA TYR A 69 -6.45 -0.26 -8.78
C TYR A 69 -4.99 0.18 -8.94
N ARG A 70 -4.53 1.03 -8.03
CA ARG A 70 -3.14 1.48 -7.95
C ARG A 70 -2.72 1.68 -6.50
N MET A 71 -1.51 1.21 -6.19
CA MET A 71 -0.83 1.50 -4.93
C MET A 71 0.12 2.66 -5.12
N HIS A 72 -0.01 3.70 -4.30
CA HIS A 72 0.94 4.80 -4.21
C HIS A 72 1.76 4.64 -2.94
N PHE A 73 3.02 4.21 -3.10
CA PHE A 73 3.91 4.01 -1.96
C PHE A 73 4.59 5.32 -1.58
N PHE A 74 4.73 5.53 -0.27
CA PHE A 74 5.49 6.64 0.28
C PHE A 74 6.32 6.17 1.47
N MET A 75 7.31 6.98 1.83
CA MET A 75 8.08 6.81 3.05
C MET A 75 7.86 8.00 3.97
N ARG A 76 7.69 7.69 5.26
CA ARG A 76 7.69 8.66 6.34
C ARG A 76 9.12 9.07 6.69
N LEU A 77 9.42 10.34 6.47
CA LEU A 77 10.70 10.96 6.80
C LEU A 77 10.52 11.90 7.98
N ARG A 78 11.42 11.85 8.95
CA ARG A 78 11.46 12.83 10.04
C ARG A 78 12.18 14.08 9.56
N ALA A 79 11.52 15.22 9.67
CA ALA A 79 12.05 16.55 9.34
C ALA A 79 11.99 17.43 10.60
N GLY A 80 13.00 17.32 11.47
CA GLY A 80 13.04 18.03 12.74
C GLY A 80 11.88 17.63 13.67
N SER A 81 10.97 18.57 13.92
CA SER A 81 9.79 18.41 14.78
C SER A 81 8.54 17.88 14.07
N HIS A 82 8.58 17.67 12.75
CA HIS A 82 7.45 17.13 11.99
C HIS A 82 7.85 15.88 11.19
N GLU A 83 6.83 15.16 10.73
CA GLU A 83 6.99 14.10 9.73
C GLU A 83 6.54 14.60 8.36
N ARG A 84 7.21 14.10 7.33
CA ARG A 84 6.86 14.32 5.92
C ARG A 84 6.60 12.97 5.26
N LEU A 85 5.50 12.88 4.52
CA LEU A 85 5.27 11.79 3.58
C LEU A 85 6.01 12.13 2.28
N ALA A 86 7.04 11.37 1.95
CA ALA A 86 7.79 11.50 0.71
C ALA A 86 7.38 10.38 -0.25
N ALA A 87 6.92 10.73 -1.43
CA ALA A 87 6.68 9.76 -2.50
C ALA A 87 7.98 9.03 -2.86
N ALA A 88 7.87 7.80 -3.35
CA ALA A 88 9.02 6.96 -3.70
C ALA A 88 10.00 7.65 -4.65
N GLU A 89 9.48 8.44 -5.57
CA GLU A 89 10.23 9.18 -6.60
C GLU A 89 11.12 10.28 -6.00
N ALA A 90 10.68 10.86 -4.88
CA ALA A 90 11.38 11.91 -4.16
C ALA A 90 12.48 11.39 -3.22
N LEU A 91 12.62 10.07 -3.07
CA LEU A 91 13.73 9.45 -2.33
C LEU A 91 14.98 9.39 -3.20
N ASP A 92 16.15 9.46 -2.55
CA ASP A 92 17.47 9.42 -3.19
C ASP A 92 18.44 8.44 -2.52
N GLY A 93 19.56 8.20 -3.22
CA GLY A 93 20.70 7.41 -2.75
C GLY A 93 20.34 6.03 -2.20
N VAL A 94 21.03 5.65 -1.12
CA VAL A 94 20.88 4.35 -0.44
C VAL A 94 19.46 4.15 0.09
N LEU A 95 18.77 5.22 0.47
CA LEU A 95 17.42 5.12 1.00
C LEU A 95 16.43 4.71 -0.08
N LYS A 96 16.52 5.31 -1.28
CA LYS A 96 15.72 4.91 -2.44
C LYS A 96 15.94 3.44 -2.80
N GLN A 97 17.20 3.00 -2.82
CA GLN A 97 17.55 1.61 -3.13
C GLN A 97 16.95 0.64 -2.12
N ARG A 98 17.07 0.94 -0.82
CA ARG A 98 16.51 0.11 0.25
C ARG A 98 14.97 0.09 0.22
N PHE A 99 14.34 1.21 -0.10
CA PHE A 99 12.89 1.32 -0.31
C PHE A 99 12.43 0.45 -1.48
N ALA A 100 13.07 0.58 -2.64
CA ALA A 100 12.75 -0.19 -3.84
C ALA A 100 12.92 -1.70 -3.60
N ALA A 101 14.04 -2.13 -3.03
CA ALA A 101 14.29 -3.54 -2.71
C ALA A 101 13.24 -4.13 -1.76
N ARG A 102 12.71 -3.34 -0.83
CA ARG A 102 11.63 -3.80 0.06
C ARG A 102 10.31 -3.93 -0.69
N LEU A 103 9.98 -3.00 -1.57
CA LEU A 103 8.77 -3.11 -2.38
C LEU A 103 8.85 -4.30 -3.33
N GLU A 104 10.00 -4.53 -3.97
CA GLU A 104 10.24 -5.70 -4.83
C GLU A 104 10.07 -7.03 -4.08
N ALA A 105 10.50 -7.08 -2.81
CA ALA A 105 10.28 -8.26 -1.96
C ALA A 105 8.80 -8.50 -1.57
N ILE A 106 7.94 -7.48 -1.64
CA ILE A 106 6.50 -7.59 -1.34
C ILE A 106 5.69 -7.82 -2.62
N PHE A 107 6.06 -7.12 -3.68
CA PHE A 107 5.44 -7.14 -5.00
C PHE A 107 6.50 -7.57 -6.02
N PRO A 108 6.90 -8.86 -6.01
CA PRO A 108 7.80 -9.35 -7.04
C PRO A 108 7.13 -9.10 -8.39
N ILE A 109 7.86 -8.50 -9.33
CA ILE A 109 7.45 -8.54 -10.73
C ILE A 109 7.38 -10.02 -11.04
N SER A 110 6.18 -10.55 -11.30
CA SER A 110 6.01 -11.96 -11.64
C SER A 110 7.08 -12.33 -12.65
N GLY A 111 7.97 -13.25 -12.28
CA GLY A 111 8.89 -13.85 -13.23
C GLY A 111 8.04 -14.40 -14.38
N ASN A 112 8.41 -14.01 -15.60
CA ASN A 112 7.83 -14.52 -16.84
C ASN A 112 7.66 -16.04 -16.82
#